data_AF-N8R7V2-F1
#
_entry.id   AF-N8R7V2-F1
#
_cell.length_a   1.000
_cell.length_b   1.000
_cell.length_c   1.000
_cell.angle_alpha   90.00
_cell.angle_beta   90.00
_cell.angle_gamma   90.00
#
_symmetry.space_group_name_H-M   'P 1'
#
loop_
_entity.id
_entity.type
_entity.pdbx_description
1 polymer ?
#
loop_
_entity_poly.entity_id
_entity_poly.type
_entity_poly.pdbx_seq_one_letter_code
_entity_poly.pdbx_strand_id
1 'polypeptide(L)'
;MPVVVKKRLLDLIQDDHQNYYELVSFFLDGNIANIEKEKKSINLLKKELEQVCLDDVDFPDQIGDIKHWYLEENKKTGNAYQDYISRRQLSGQREYFKNIGQAFEFLIKVSPIKKVDGSWLYSIVNYWNDPAFHDLILIYLEELGLGSAKSNHVCIYDDLLRVLGLDDFELFLDDEYYHHAAIQLALGYAPPDFIPEIVGFNFGYEKLPLHLLITNGFVA
;
A
#
# COMPACT_ATOMS: atom_id res chain seq x y z
N MET A 1 -29.31 3.65 -1.51
CA MET A 1 -28.55 2.42 -1.84
C MET A 1 -29.52 1.32 -2.24
N PRO A 2 -29.24 0.56 -3.31
CA PRO A 2 -30.08 -0.57 -3.72
C PRO A 2 -30.08 -1.67 -2.64
N VAL A 3 -31.23 -2.30 -2.43
CA VAL A 3 -31.45 -3.37 -1.41
C VAL A 3 -30.46 -4.54 -1.55
N VAL A 4 -29.97 -4.79 -2.76
CA VAL A 4 -28.98 -5.83 -3.08
C VAL A 4 -27.61 -5.54 -2.46
N VAL A 5 -27.17 -4.28 -2.47
CA VAL A 5 -25.90 -3.86 -1.85
C VAL A 5 -25.98 -4.02 -0.34
N LYS A 6 -27.12 -3.65 0.26
CA LYS A 6 -27.34 -3.78 1.71
C LYS A 6 -27.38 -5.24 2.17
N LYS A 7 -27.89 -6.15 1.34
CA LYS A 7 -27.91 -7.59 1.63
C LYS A 7 -26.50 -8.21 1.52
N ARG A 8 -25.73 -7.87 0.48
CA ARG A 8 -24.32 -8.30 0.36
C ARG A 8 -23.44 -7.80 1.51
N LEU A 9 -23.64 -6.57 1.97
CA LEU A 9 -22.93 -6.03 3.14
C LEU A 9 -23.28 -6.75 4.45
N LEU A 10 -24.50 -7.29 4.56
CA LEU A 10 -24.90 -8.12 5.71
C LEU A 10 -24.31 -9.54 5.63
N ASP A 11 -24.18 -10.09 4.42
CA ASP A 11 -23.56 -11.41 4.21
C ASP A 11 -22.04 -11.36 4.48
N LEU A 12 -21.36 -10.23 4.21
CA LEU A 12 -19.95 -9.97 4.56
C LEU A 12 -19.65 -9.93 6.06
N ILE A 13 -20.68 -9.76 6.90
CA ILE A 13 -20.56 -9.85 8.36
C ILE A 13 -20.56 -11.32 8.81
N GLN A 14 -21.04 -12.24 7.96
CA GLN A 14 -21.29 -13.64 8.32
C GLN A 14 -20.46 -14.67 7.55
N ASP A 15 -19.89 -14.33 6.39
CA ASP A 15 -19.23 -15.31 5.51
C ASP A 15 -17.70 -15.37 5.67
N ASP A 16 -17.18 -16.59 5.64
CA ASP A 16 -15.74 -16.96 5.76
C ASP A 16 -15.04 -16.92 4.38
N HIS A 17 -15.80 -16.64 3.31
CA HIS A 17 -15.28 -16.34 1.99
C HIS A 17 -14.64 -14.95 1.95
N GLN A 18 -13.32 -14.94 1.78
CA GLN A 18 -12.53 -13.72 1.72
C GLN A 18 -12.50 -13.21 0.27
N ASN A 19 -13.37 -12.26 -0.04
CA ASN A 19 -13.31 -11.46 -1.26
C ASN A 19 -12.70 -10.09 -0.92
N TYR A 20 -11.48 -9.84 -1.39
CA TYR A 20 -10.74 -8.62 -1.07
C TYR A 20 -11.37 -7.36 -1.67
N TYR A 21 -11.97 -7.45 -2.84
CA TYR A 21 -12.71 -6.34 -3.43
C TYR A 21 -13.87 -5.88 -2.51
N GLU A 22 -14.61 -6.83 -1.96
CA GLU A 22 -15.70 -6.56 -1.02
C GLU A 22 -15.18 -6.01 0.32
N LEU A 23 -14.00 -6.47 0.79
CA LEU A 23 -13.34 -5.90 1.97
C LEU A 23 -12.91 -4.45 1.75
N VAL A 24 -12.28 -4.14 0.61
CA VAL A 24 -11.93 -2.76 0.24
C VAL A 24 -13.19 -1.89 0.21
N SER A 25 -14.25 -2.36 -0.44
CA SER A 25 -15.54 -1.67 -0.50
C SER A 25 -16.13 -1.43 0.90
N PHE A 26 -16.06 -2.41 1.79
CA PHE A 26 -16.51 -2.31 3.18
C PHE A 26 -15.73 -1.24 3.97
N PHE A 27 -14.40 -1.23 3.87
CA PHE A 27 -13.58 -0.25 4.58
C PHE A 27 -13.72 1.18 4.03
N LEU A 28 -13.98 1.33 2.74
CA LEU A 28 -14.20 2.64 2.10
C LEU A 28 -15.63 3.18 2.29
N ASP A 29 -16.61 2.36 2.68
CA ASP A 29 -17.98 2.82 2.89
C ASP A 29 -18.07 3.74 4.13
N GLY A 30 -18.36 5.02 3.90
CA GLY A 30 -18.52 6.03 4.95
C GLY A 30 -19.79 5.85 5.81
N ASN A 31 -20.71 4.97 5.42
CA ASN A 31 -21.91 4.66 6.20
C ASN A 31 -21.68 3.55 7.24
N ILE A 32 -20.56 2.82 7.14
CA ILE A 32 -20.19 1.78 8.09
C ILE A 32 -19.44 2.43 9.25
N ALA A 33 -19.92 2.20 10.47
CA ALA A 33 -19.31 2.77 11.67
C ALA A 33 -17.89 2.23 11.88
N ASN A 34 -16.98 3.09 12.36
CA ASN A 34 -15.58 2.72 12.62
C ASN A 34 -15.45 1.50 13.55
N ILE A 35 -16.36 1.32 14.51
CA ILE A 35 -16.36 0.15 15.40
C ILE A 35 -16.55 -1.18 14.64
N GLU A 36 -17.33 -1.18 13.55
CA GLU A 36 -17.50 -2.37 12.72
C GLU A 36 -16.27 -2.59 11.83
N LYS A 37 -15.64 -1.49 11.37
CA LYS A 37 -14.37 -1.56 10.65
C LYS A 37 -13.24 -2.12 11.52
N GLU A 38 -13.14 -1.67 12.76
CA GLU A 38 -12.17 -2.17 13.73
C GLU A 38 -12.32 -3.68 13.97
N LYS A 39 -13.55 -4.17 14.18
CA LYS A 39 -13.83 -5.61 14.32
C LYS A 39 -13.38 -6.40 13.08
N LYS A 40 -13.68 -5.87 11.88
CA LYS A 40 -13.28 -6.51 10.61
C LYS A 40 -11.76 -6.50 10.44
N SER A 41 -11.09 -5.41 10.81
CA SER A 41 -9.62 -5.29 10.82
C SER A 41 -8.98 -6.34 11.70
N ILE A 42 -9.43 -6.50 12.94
CA ILE A 42 -8.86 -7.49 13.88
C ILE A 42 -8.91 -8.90 13.28
N ASN A 43 -10.07 -9.30 12.75
CA ASN A 43 -10.26 -10.63 12.19
C ASN A 43 -9.41 -10.84 10.93
N LEU A 44 -9.38 -9.85 10.03
CA LEU A 44 -8.58 -9.92 8.81
C LEU A 44 -7.09 -9.99 9.14
N LEU A 45 -6.56 -9.05 9.91
CA LEU A 45 -5.14 -8.95 10.21
C LEU A 45 -4.62 -10.19 10.95
N LYS A 46 -5.38 -10.76 11.90
CA LYS A 46 -4.99 -12.01 12.55
C LYS A 46 -4.86 -13.17 11.56
N LYS A 47 -5.87 -13.34 10.69
CA LYS A 47 -5.86 -14.40 9.66
C LYS A 47 -4.70 -14.25 8.68
N GLU A 48 -4.34 -13.02 8.33
CA GLU A 48 -3.24 -12.71 7.41
C GLU A 48 -1.88 -12.95 8.07
N LEU A 49 -1.70 -12.50 9.31
CA LEU A 49 -0.47 -12.73 10.08
C LEU A 49 -0.20 -14.22 10.31
N GLU A 50 -1.24 -15.04 10.49
CA GLU A 50 -1.11 -16.51 10.60
C GLU A 50 -0.58 -17.16 9.31
N GLN A 51 -0.73 -16.51 8.15
CA GLN A 51 -0.26 -17.01 6.85
C GLN A 51 1.13 -16.49 6.47
N VAL A 52 1.67 -15.52 7.21
CA VAL A 52 2.99 -14.95 6.94
C VAL A 52 4.08 -15.97 7.27
N CYS A 53 4.87 -16.33 6.26
CA CYS A 53 6.09 -17.10 6.42
C CYS A 53 7.28 -16.16 6.62
N LEU A 54 8.05 -16.34 7.71
CA LEU A 54 9.21 -15.51 8.05
C LEU A 54 10.55 -16.14 7.65
N ASP A 55 10.55 -17.34 7.06
CA ASP A 55 11.76 -18.13 6.83
C ASP A 55 12.80 -17.44 5.94
N ASP A 56 12.37 -16.56 5.03
CA ASP A 56 13.21 -15.84 4.07
C ASP A 56 13.36 -14.34 4.38
N VAL A 57 12.95 -13.89 5.57
CA VAL A 57 13.02 -12.47 5.94
C VAL A 57 14.43 -12.13 6.47
N ASP A 58 15.24 -11.48 5.62
CA ASP A 58 16.52 -10.87 6.02
C ASP A 58 16.26 -9.57 6.80
N PHE A 59 16.10 -9.71 8.12
CA PHE A 59 15.88 -8.59 9.05
C PHE A 59 16.68 -8.81 10.34
N PRO A 60 17.26 -7.76 10.95
CA PRO A 60 18.13 -7.92 12.11
C PRO A 60 17.36 -8.35 13.37
N ASP A 61 17.97 -9.24 14.15
CA ASP A 61 17.42 -9.72 15.43
C ASP A 61 17.40 -8.66 16.54
N GLN A 62 18.23 -7.62 16.43
CA GLN A 62 18.38 -6.57 17.43
C GLN A 62 17.93 -5.22 16.88
N ILE A 63 17.11 -4.51 17.66
CA ILE A 63 16.61 -3.17 17.31
C ILE A 63 17.76 -2.19 17.02
N GLY A 64 18.88 -2.31 17.75
CA GLY A 64 20.05 -1.46 17.57
C GLY A 64 20.70 -1.56 16.18
N ASP A 65 20.50 -2.69 15.49
CA ASP A 65 21.12 -2.97 14.20
C ASP A 65 20.25 -2.52 13.01
N ILE A 66 18.95 -2.22 13.24
CA ILE A 66 17.99 -1.82 12.20
C ILE A 66 18.50 -0.65 11.36
N LYS A 67 19.11 0.36 12.00
CA LYS A 67 19.64 1.54 11.30
C LYS A 67 20.78 1.17 10.35
N HIS A 68 21.71 0.32 10.80
CA HIS A 68 22.84 -0.10 9.98
C HIS A 68 22.34 -0.95 8.80
N TRP A 69 21.52 -1.94 9.10
CA TRP A 69 20.88 -2.81 8.12
C TRP A 69 20.12 -1.99 7.04
N TYR A 70 19.32 -1.01 7.43
CA TYR A 70 18.58 -0.15 6.49
C TYR A 70 19.50 0.66 5.56
N LEU A 71 20.61 1.19 6.09
CA LEU A 71 21.60 1.91 5.30
C LEU A 71 22.33 0.99 4.31
N GLU A 72 22.61 -0.25 4.72
CA GLU A 72 23.21 -1.27 3.84
C GLU A 72 22.26 -1.67 2.72
N GLU A 73 20.99 -1.93 3.02
CA GLU A 73 19.97 -2.23 2.02
C GLU A 73 19.82 -1.09 1.00
N ASN A 74 19.76 0.15 1.46
CA ASN A 74 19.72 1.31 0.56
C ASN A 74 20.98 1.42 -0.31
N LYS A 75 22.16 1.10 0.23
CA LYS A 75 23.41 1.07 -0.53
C LYS A 75 23.40 -0.04 -1.59
N LYS A 76 22.88 -1.24 -1.25
CA LYS A 76 22.71 -2.35 -2.20
C LYS A 76 21.78 -1.94 -3.34
N THR A 77 20.62 -1.36 -3.03
CA THR A 77 19.68 -0.83 -4.04
C THR A 77 20.32 0.25 -4.91
N GLY A 78 21.05 1.19 -4.31
CA GLY A 78 21.76 2.23 -5.04
C GLY A 78 22.81 1.69 -6.01
N ASN A 79 23.60 0.69 -5.58
CA ASN A 79 24.58 0.03 -6.44
C ASN A 79 23.90 -0.72 -7.60
N ALA A 80 22.83 -1.47 -7.31
CA ALA A 80 22.07 -2.19 -8.34
C ALA A 80 21.48 -1.23 -9.39
N TYR A 81 21.04 -0.05 -8.97
CA TYR A 81 20.60 1.00 -9.88
C TYR A 81 21.76 1.56 -10.72
N GLN A 82 22.93 1.83 -10.14
CA GLN A 82 24.10 2.27 -10.92
C GLN A 82 24.54 1.23 -11.95
N ASP A 83 24.48 -0.06 -11.59
CA ASP A 83 24.78 -1.15 -12.51
C ASP A 83 23.76 -1.18 -13.66
N TYR A 84 22.47 -0.96 -13.38
CA TYR A 84 21.43 -0.82 -14.41
C TYR A 84 21.72 0.35 -15.36
N ILE A 85 22.06 1.52 -14.84
CA ILE A 85 22.41 2.70 -15.65
C ILE A 85 23.62 2.41 -16.54
N SER A 86 24.67 1.78 -15.99
CA SER A 86 25.86 1.39 -16.76
C SER A 86 25.51 0.42 -17.89
N ARG A 87 24.66 -0.59 -17.63
CA ARG A 87 24.15 -1.49 -18.68
C ARG A 87 23.38 -0.73 -19.76
N ARG A 88 22.52 0.24 -19.38
CA ARG A 88 21.74 1.05 -20.31
C ARG A 88 22.61 1.92 -21.22
N GLN A 89 23.68 2.52 -20.69
CA GLN A 89 24.65 3.30 -21.47
C GLN A 89 25.39 2.44 -22.51
N LEU A 90 25.57 1.15 -22.21
CA LEU A 90 26.17 0.16 -23.12
C LEU A 90 25.13 -0.49 -24.06
N SER A 91 24.03 0.20 -24.35
CA SER A 91 22.92 -0.28 -25.21
C SER A 91 22.18 -1.52 -24.67
N GLY A 92 22.30 -1.81 -23.37
CA GLY A 92 21.52 -2.85 -22.69
C GLY A 92 20.02 -2.54 -22.71
N GLN A 93 19.16 -3.56 -22.56
CA GLN A 93 17.71 -3.38 -22.64
C GLN A 93 17.12 -2.66 -21.41
N ARG A 94 15.93 -2.09 -21.56
CA ARG A 94 15.13 -1.58 -20.44
C ARG A 94 14.64 -2.75 -19.59
N GLU A 95 14.65 -2.59 -18.27
CA GLU A 95 14.10 -3.55 -17.31
C GLU A 95 12.65 -3.15 -16.90
N TYR A 96 11.88 -4.08 -16.32
CA TYR A 96 10.45 -3.98 -15.98
C TYR A 96 9.47 -3.86 -17.15
N PHE A 97 9.50 -2.76 -17.92
CA PHE A 97 8.52 -2.50 -18.98
C PHE A 97 9.19 -2.40 -20.35
N LYS A 98 8.89 -3.34 -21.25
CA LYS A 98 9.43 -3.37 -22.62
C LYS A 98 8.67 -2.43 -23.56
N ASN A 99 7.40 -2.13 -23.25
CA ASN A 99 6.55 -1.24 -24.03
C ASN A 99 5.50 -0.55 -23.14
N ILE A 100 4.79 0.42 -23.72
CA ILE A 100 3.77 1.22 -23.02
C ILE A 100 2.57 0.37 -22.55
N GLY A 101 2.20 -0.66 -23.30
CA GLY A 101 1.10 -1.56 -22.92
C GLY A 101 1.37 -2.30 -21.62
N GLN A 102 2.62 -2.77 -21.41
CA GLN A 102 3.03 -3.37 -20.14
C GLN A 102 3.02 -2.37 -18.97
N ALA A 103 3.38 -1.11 -19.23
CA ALA A 103 3.28 -0.06 -18.22
C ALA A 103 1.81 0.24 -17.86
N PHE A 104 0.92 0.29 -18.84
CA PHE A 104 -0.52 0.49 -18.60
C PHE A 104 -1.15 -0.69 -17.86
N GLU A 105 -0.83 -1.92 -18.25
CA GLU A 105 -1.26 -3.12 -17.54
C GLU A 105 -0.82 -3.09 -16.08
N PHE A 106 0.43 -2.72 -15.81
CA PHE A 106 0.93 -2.53 -14.45
C PHE A 106 0.15 -1.46 -13.69
N LEU A 107 -0.07 -0.28 -14.30
CA LEU A 107 -0.85 0.79 -13.69
C LEU A 107 -2.24 0.28 -13.31
N ILE A 108 -2.97 -0.37 -14.20
CA ILE A 108 -4.29 -0.92 -13.86
C ILE A 108 -4.19 -1.89 -12.68
N LYS A 109 -3.25 -2.84 -12.71
CA LYS A 109 -3.09 -3.88 -11.69
C LYS A 109 -2.75 -3.36 -10.30
N VAL A 110 -2.00 -2.26 -10.20
CA VAL A 110 -1.68 -1.64 -8.90
C VAL A 110 -2.71 -0.59 -8.46
N SER A 111 -3.76 -0.37 -9.25
CA SER A 111 -4.78 0.64 -8.94
C SER A 111 -5.40 0.49 -7.55
N PRO A 112 -5.85 -0.70 -7.13
CA PRO A 112 -6.47 -0.84 -5.81
C PRO A 112 -5.57 -0.38 -4.66
N ILE A 113 -4.28 -0.77 -4.68
CA ILE A 113 -3.33 -0.41 -3.62
C ILE A 113 -2.94 1.08 -3.68
N LYS A 114 -2.80 1.64 -4.88
CA LYS A 114 -2.46 3.08 -5.03
C LYS A 114 -3.62 4.00 -4.66
N LYS A 115 -4.86 3.53 -4.74
CA LYS A 115 -6.05 4.29 -4.33
C LYS A 115 -6.28 4.34 -2.82
N VAL A 116 -5.49 3.61 -2.04
CA VAL A 116 -5.56 3.59 -0.58
C VAL A 116 -4.23 3.97 0.07
N ASP A 117 -3.35 4.62 -0.69
CA ASP A 117 -2.02 5.02 -0.23
C ASP A 117 -2.09 5.88 1.04
N GLY A 118 -1.16 5.64 1.96
CA GLY A 118 -1.14 6.23 3.31
C GLY A 118 -2.21 5.72 4.29
N SER A 119 -3.23 4.97 3.86
CA SER A 119 -4.39 4.64 4.72
C SER A 119 -4.03 3.83 5.97
N TRP A 120 -2.95 3.05 5.95
CA TRP A 120 -2.51 2.24 7.09
C TRP A 120 -2.14 3.07 8.33
N LEU A 121 -1.84 4.36 8.16
CA LEU A 121 -1.50 5.28 9.24
C LEU A 121 -2.72 5.97 9.87
N TYR A 122 -3.92 5.78 9.32
CA TYR A 122 -5.11 6.47 9.79
C TYR A 122 -5.38 6.25 11.29
N SER A 123 -5.24 5.03 11.80
CA SER A 123 -5.47 4.70 13.20
C SER A 123 -4.53 5.45 14.17
N ILE A 124 -3.34 5.84 13.69
CA ILE A 124 -2.32 6.53 14.48
C ILE A 124 -2.75 7.96 14.86
N VAL A 125 -3.65 8.60 14.09
CA VAL A 125 -4.13 9.96 14.40
C VAL A 125 -4.89 10.02 15.72
N ASN A 126 -5.40 8.89 16.23
CA ASN A 126 -6.04 8.81 17.55
C ASN A 126 -5.05 9.11 18.69
N TYR A 127 -3.73 9.04 18.43
CA TYR A 127 -2.66 9.27 19.40
C TYR A 127 -1.90 10.58 19.16
N TRP A 128 -2.52 11.56 18.50
CA TRP A 128 -1.90 12.85 18.15
C TRP A 128 -1.23 13.59 19.32
N ASN A 129 -1.69 13.37 20.55
CA ASN A 129 -1.15 14.03 21.75
C ASN A 129 0.10 13.35 22.31
N ASP A 130 0.50 12.20 21.78
CA ASP A 130 1.72 11.51 22.16
C ASP A 130 2.84 11.80 21.13
N PRO A 131 3.93 12.47 21.54
CA PRO A 131 5.05 12.79 20.67
C PRO A 131 5.70 11.59 19.97
N ALA A 132 5.55 10.38 20.51
CA ALA A 132 6.10 9.17 19.89
C ALA A 132 5.52 8.88 18.50
N PHE A 133 4.31 9.39 18.20
CA PHE A 133 3.62 9.14 16.93
C PHE A 133 3.63 10.33 15.97
N HIS A 134 4.27 11.44 16.33
CA HIS A 134 4.25 12.66 15.51
C HIS A 134 4.81 12.44 14.11
N ASP A 135 5.94 11.73 13.99
CA ASP A 135 6.56 11.47 12.68
C ASP A 135 5.66 10.61 11.78
N LEU A 136 4.97 9.60 12.33
CA LEU A 136 4.01 8.78 11.57
C LEU A 136 2.79 9.59 11.12
N ILE A 137 2.30 10.50 11.97
CA ILE A 137 1.19 11.39 11.61
C ILE A 137 1.63 12.37 10.52
N LEU A 138 2.86 12.88 10.58
CA LEU A 138 3.40 13.74 9.54
C LEU A 138 3.48 13.01 8.19
N ILE A 139 3.98 11.77 8.17
CA ILE A 139 3.97 10.93 6.95
C ILE A 139 2.54 10.79 6.42
N TYR A 140 1.57 10.46 7.27
CA TYR A 140 0.17 10.37 6.83
C TYR A 140 -0.36 11.67 6.22
N LEU A 141 -0.03 12.82 6.82
CA LEU A 141 -0.46 14.12 6.29
C LEU A 141 0.23 14.45 4.96
N GLU A 142 1.47 14.01 4.77
CA GLU A 142 2.20 14.13 3.49
C GLU A 142 1.54 13.28 2.40
N GLU A 143 1.17 12.03 2.69
CA GLU A 143 0.40 11.15 1.80
C GLU A 143 -0.94 11.77 1.39
N LEU A 144 -1.60 12.47 2.33
CA LEU A 144 -2.83 13.22 2.09
C LEU A 144 -2.61 14.54 1.32
N GLY A 145 -1.36 14.90 1.00
CA GLY A 145 -1.01 16.11 0.26
C GLY A 145 -1.03 17.39 1.08
N LEU A 146 -0.95 17.30 2.42
CA LEU A 146 -0.95 18.44 3.35
C LEU A 146 -2.15 19.38 3.12
N GLY A 147 -3.30 18.82 2.76
CA GLY A 147 -4.53 19.56 2.48
C GLY A 147 -4.69 20.05 1.02
N SER A 148 -3.76 19.72 0.13
CA SER A 148 -3.84 20.01 -1.31
C SER A 148 -4.16 18.75 -2.11
N ALA A 149 -5.30 18.73 -2.80
CA ALA A 149 -5.67 17.61 -3.69
C ALA A 149 -4.65 17.38 -4.82
N LYS A 150 -3.94 18.43 -5.28
CA LYS A 150 -2.88 18.30 -6.29
C LYS A 150 -1.63 17.58 -5.79
N SER A 151 -1.49 17.48 -4.47
CA SER A 151 -0.38 16.84 -3.79
C SER A 151 -0.81 15.53 -3.10
N ASN A 152 -2.11 15.23 -3.08
CA ASN A 152 -2.64 14.01 -2.49
C ASN A 152 -2.31 12.82 -3.40
N HIS A 153 -1.68 11.78 -2.85
CA HIS A 153 -1.15 10.67 -3.65
C HIS A 153 -2.25 9.91 -4.39
N VAL A 154 -3.40 9.67 -3.74
CA VAL A 154 -4.57 9.03 -4.35
C VAL A 154 -5.13 9.88 -5.50
N CYS A 155 -5.31 11.19 -5.28
CA CYS A 155 -5.82 12.09 -6.32
C CYS A 155 -4.88 12.17 -7.53
N ILE A 156 -3.56 12.26 -7.30
CA ILE A 156 -2.56 12.27 -8.38
C ILE A 156 -2.67 10.98 -9.21
N TYR A 157 -2.83 9.85 -8.55
CA TYR A 157 -2.91 8.56 -9.21
C TYR A 157 -4.22 8.39 -10.00
N ASP A 158 -5.36 8.81 -9.44
CA ASP A 158 -6.63 8.85 -10.14
C ASP A 158 -6.58 9.73 -11.39
N ASP A 159 -5.97 10.92 -11.27
CA ASP A 159 -5.78 11.83 -12.40
C ASP A 159 -4.90 11.21 -13.48
N LEU A 160 -3.83 10.48 -13.10
CA LEU A 160 -2.98 9.73 -14.03
C LEU A 160 -3.79 8.69 -14.82
N LEU A 161 -4.59 7.84 -14.14
CA LEU A 161 -5.40 6.84 -14.82
C LEU A 161 -6.40 7.47 -15.78
N ARG A 162 -7.07 8.56 -15.36
CA ARG A 162 -8.04 9.27 -16.20
C ARG A 162 -7.40 9.89 -17.44
N VAL A 163 -6.23 10.52 -17.29
CA VAL A 163 -5.50 11.12 -18.43
C VAL A 163 -5.06 10.05 -19.44
N LEU A 164 -4.76 8.85 -18.98
CA LEU A 164 -4.38 7.71 -19.83
C LEU A 164 -5.59 6.91 -20.35
N GLY A 165 -6.81 7.21 -19.91
CA GLY A 165 -8.04 6.48 -20.25
C GLY A 165 -8.07 5.05 -19.69
N LEU A 166 -7.53 4.86 -18.47
CA LEU A 166 -7.38 3.57 -17.81
C LEU A 166 -8.34 3.36 -16.62
N ASP A 167 -9.14 4.36 -16.27
CA ASP A 167 -9.93 4.43 -15.03
C ASP A 167 -11.05 3.40 -14.92
N ASP A 168 -11.59 2.90 -16.04
CA ASP A 168 -12.64 1.87 -16.04
C ASP A 168 -12.11 0.43 -15.94
N PHE A 169 -10.80 0.21 -16.13
CA PHE A 169 -10.26 -1.15 -16.26
C PHE A 169 -10.14 -1.89 -14.93
N GLU A 170 -10.19 -1.18 -13.81
CA GLU A 170 -10.11 -1.76 -12.48
C GLU A 170 -11.26 -2.75 -12.22
N LEU A 171 -12.44 -2.52 -12.81
CA LEU A 171 -13.60 -3.39 -12.68
C LEU A 171 -13.40 -4.80 -13.25
N PHE A 172 -12.33 -5.02 -14.01
CA PHE A 172 -11.98 -6.31 -14.61
C PHE A 172 -10.81 -7.00 -13.92
N LEU A 173 -10.30 -6.45 -12.82
CA LEU A 173 -9.24 -7.09 -12.05
C LEU A 173 -9.77 -8.31 -11.28
N ASP A 174 -8.91 -9.33 -11.21
CA ASP A 174 -9.13 -10.45 -10.31
C ASP A 174 -8.99 -10.00 -8.84
N ASP A 175 -9.64 -10.73 -7.94
CA ASP A 175 -9.74 -10.36 -6.52
C ASP A 175 -8.37 -10.23 -5.82
N GLU A 176 -7.37 -10.98 -6.28
CA GLU A 176 -6.00 -10.94 -5.73
C GLU A 176 -5.35 -9.55 -5.77
N TYR A 177 -5.71 -8.71 -6.75
CA TYR A 177 -5.17 -7.35 -6.86
C TYR A 177 -5.68 -6.40 -5.77
N TYR A 178 -6.76 -6.78 -5.08
CA TYR A 178 -7.33 -6.03 -3.95
C TYR A 178 -6.74 -6.44 -2.60
N HIS A 179 -5.98 -7.54 -2.52
CA HIS A 179 -5.44 -8.08 -1.27
C HIS A 179 -4.70 -7.01 -0.46
N HIS A 180 -3.62 -6.46 -1.02
CA HIS A 180 -2.82 -5.46 -0.31
C HIS A 180 -3.61 -4.18 0.05
N ALA A 181 -4.57 -3.78 -0.79
CA ALA A 181 -5.43 -2.63 -0.49
C ALA A 181 -6.32 -2.89 0.74
N ALA A 182 -6.88 -4.10 0.84
CA ALA A 182 -7.65 -4.53 2.01
C ALA A 182 -6.78 -4.55 3.28
N ILE A 183 -5.51 -4.98 3.18
CA ILE A 183 -4.57 -4.96 4.31
C ILE A 183 -4.28 -3.53 4.77
N GLN A 184 -3.94 -2.62 3.86
CA GLN A 184 -3.65 -1.22 4.21
C GLN A 184 -4.84 -0.54 4.89
N LEU A 185 -6.04 -0.73 4.34
CA LEU A 185 -7.26 -0.21 4.95
C LEU A 185 -7.53 -0.84 6.32
N ALA A 186 -7.30 -2.15 6.48
CA ALA A 186 -7.49 -2.81 7.75
C ALA A 186 -6.53 -2.30 8.83
N LEU A 187 -5.25 -2.09 8.50
CA LEU A 187 -4.28 -1.43 9.39
C LEU A 187 -4.75 -0.03 9.80
N GLY A 188 -5.34 0.72 8.88
CA GLY A 188 -5.91 2.05 9.12
C GLY A 188 -7.03 2.07 10.17
N TYR A 189 -7.77 0.96 10.34
CA TYR A 189 -8.81 0.84 11.38
C TYR A 189 -8.41 -0.11 12.53
N ALA A 190 -7.16 -0.57 12.59
CA ALA A 190 -6.73 -1.52 13.60
C ALA A 190 -6.65 -0.87 15.01
N PRO A 191 -6.94 -1.64 16.08
CA PRO A 191 -6.81 -1.15 17.45
C PRO A 191 -5.33 -1.01 17.87
N PRO A 192 -5.05 -0.32 19.01
CA PRO A 192 -3.68 -0.07 19.49
C PRO A 192 -2.76 -1.29 19.59
N ASP A 193 -3.32 -2.49 19.80
CA ASP A 193 -2.54 -3.74 19.87
C ASP A 193 -1.77 -4.04 18.57
N PHE A 194 -2.17 -3.45 17.43
CA PHE A 194 -1.52 -3.59 16.12
C PHE A 194 -0.54 -2.44 15.79
N ILE A 195 -0.22 -1.55 16.74
CA ILE A 195 0.77 -0.49 16.51
C ILE A 195 2.12 -1.06 16.02
N PRO A 196 2.67 -2.15 16.58
CA PRO A 196 3.91 -2.75 16.07
C PRO A 196 3.84 -3.12 14.58
N GLU A 197 2.71 -3.70 14.13
CA GLU A 197 2.46 -4.09 12.75
C GLU A 197 2.30 -2.87 11.84
N ILE A 198 1.62 -1.82 12.29
CA ILE A 198 1.49 -0.56 11.53
C ILE A 198 2.86 0.09 11.33
N VAL A 199 3.67 0.16 12.39
CA VAL A 199 5.04 0.70 12.35
C VAL A 199 5.94 -0.15 11.46
N GLY A 200 5.87 -1.48 11.60
CA GLY A 200 6.62 -2.43 10.78
C GLY A 200 6.23 -2.36 9.30
N PHE A 201 4.94 -2.25 9.00
CA PHE A 201 4.43 -2.06 7.65
C PHE A 201 4.95 -0.74 7.06
N ASN A 202 4.84 0.37 7.79
CA ASN A 202 5.36 1.66 7.36
C ASN A 202 6.87 1.61 7.07
N PHE A 203 7.63 1.01 7.98
CA PHE A 203 9.07 0.83 7.79
C PHE A 203 9.40 -0.01 6.55
N GLY A 204 8.63 -1.06 6.27
CA GLY A 204 8.78 -1.87 5.06
C GLY A 204 8.41 -1.12 3.79
N TYR A 205 7.32 -0.34 3.84
CA TYR A 205 6.79 0.43 2.71
C TYR A 205 7.72 1.57 2.27
N GLU A 206 8.34 2.26 3.23
CA GLU A 206 9.25 3.39 2.99
C GLU A 206 10.65 3.00 2.49
N LYS A 207 10.97 1.70 2.44
CA LYS A 207 12.25 1.23 1.86
C LYS A 207 12.31 1.64 0.40
N LEU A 208 13.42 2.22 -0.03
CA LEU A 208 13.65 2.59 -1.43
C LEU A 208 13.68 1.33 -2.30
N PRO A 209 12.66 1.06 -3.13
CA PRO A 209 12.62 -0.16 -3.91
C PRO A 209 13.29 0.10 -5.27
N LEU A 210 14.15 -0.83 -5.72
CA LEU A 210 14.93 -0.68 -6.95
C LEU A 210 14.06 -0.38 -8.18
N HIS A 211 12.87 -0.97 -8.27
CA HIS A 211 11.99 -0.77 -9.41
C HIS A 211 11.59 0.70 -9.58
N LEU A 212 11.32 1.45 -8.51
CA LEU A 212 10.98 2.87 -8.60
C LEU A 212 12.13 3.70 -9.18
N LEU A 213 13.38 3.39 -8.83
CA LEU A 213 14.54 4.05 -9.42
C LEU A 213 14.63 3.77 -10.93
N ILE A 214 14.40 2.52 -11.34
CA ILE A 214 14.51 2.11 -12.73
C ILE A 214 13.34 2.65 -13.59
N THR A 215 12.12 2.67 -13.06
CA THR A 215 10.93 3.11 -13.81
C THR A 215 10.79 4.62 -13.88
N ASN A 216 11.32 5.35 -12.90
CA ASN A 216 11.32 6.82 -12.88
C ASN A 216 12.60 7.44 -13.49
N GLY A 217 13.67 6.66 -13.59
CA GLY A 217 14.94 7.11 -14.16
C GLY A 217 14.85 7.35 -15.68
N PHE A 218 14.88 8.61 -16.09
CA PHE A 218 15.14 8.96 -17.49
C PHE A 218 16.63 8.74 -17.80
N VAL A 219 16.95 7.67 -18.52
CA VAL A 219 18.19 7.59 -19.29
C VAL A 219 17.86 8.09 -20.69
N ALA A 220 18.28 9.32 -20.99
CA ALA A 220 18.23 9.91 -22.32
C ALA A 220 19.16 9.16 -23.29
#